data_AF-A0A8S2FH84-F1
#
_entry.id   AF-A0A8S2FH84-F1
#
_cell.length_a   1.000
_cell.length_b   1.000
_cell.length_c   1.000
_cell.angle_alpha   90.00
_cell.angle_beta   90.00
_cell.angle_gamma   90.00
#
_symmetry.space_group_name_H-M   'P 1'
#
loop_
_entity.id
_entity.type
_entity.pdbx_description
1 polymer ?
#
loop_
_entity_poly.entity_id
_entity_poly.type
_entity_poly.pdbx_seq_one_letter_code
_entity_poly.pdbx_strand_id
1 'polypeptide(L)'
;KVIGIYLPIWLFIAVGYEHSIANMFTVQMGMMLGADLSVGKYILRTLIPVTLGNIVGGGFFVGFTYWYLYLAKKVDTDAKIDFESPVGKGYQIVKQHEKIQQAQQS
;
A
#
# COMPACT_ATOMS: atom_id res chain seq x y z
N LYS A 1 -15.46 -1.91 2.76
CA LYS A 1 -14.19 -2.02 3.53
C LYS A 1 -13.91 -3.46 3.96
N VAL A 2 -14.81 -4.10 4.71
CA VAL A 2 -14.63 -5.50 5.21
C VAL A 2 -14.49 -6.53 4.09
N ILE A 3 -15.41 -6.53 3.11
CA ILE A 3 -15.39 -7.50 1.99
C ILE A 3 -14.09 -7.41 1.17
N GLY A 4 -13.54 -6.19 1.00
CA GLY A 4 -12.31 -5.96 0.24
C GLY A 4 -11.04 -6.50 0.92
N ILE A 5 -11.07 -6.72 2.24
CA ILE A 5 -9.96 -7.30 3.00
C ILE A 5 -10.20 -8.82 3.22
N TYR A 6 -11.46 -9.23 3.33
CA TYR A 6 -11.84 -10.61 3.56
C TYR A 6 -11.40 -11.58 2.45
N LEU A 7 -11.67 -11.22 1.18
CA LEU A 7 -11.30 -12.06 0.03
C LEU A 7 -9.78 -12.33 -0.07
N PRO A 8 -8.90 -11.31 -0.01
CA PRO A 8 -7.46 -11.57 -0.10
C PRO A 8 -6.93 -12.35 1.12
N ILE A 9 -7.48 -12.15 2.32
CA ILE A 9 -7.08 -12.96 3.50
C ILE A 9 -7.46 -14.43 3.30
N TRP A 10 -8.67 -14.71 2.82
CA TRP A 10 -9.08 -16.09 2.54
C TRP A 10 -8.23 -16.77 1.48
N LEU A 11 -7.91 -16.05 0.40
CA LEU A 11 -7.04 -16.56 -0.63
C LEU A 11 -5.64 -16.87 -0.09
N PHE A 12 -5.09 -15.99 0.76
CA PHE A 12 -3.79 -16.19 1.40
C PHE A 12 -3.76 -17.48 2.23
N ILE A 13 -4.80 -17.73 3.02
CA ILE A 13 -4.93 -18.94 3.83
C ILE A 13 -5.14 -20.18 2.95
N ALA A 14 -5.99 -20.09 1.92
CA ALA A 14 -6.33 -21.22 1.05
C ALA A 14 -5.12 -21.73 0.23
N VAL A 15 -4.22 -20.83 -0.16
CA VAL A 15 -2.96 -21.18 -0.85
C VAL A 15 -1.93 -21.79 0.13
N GLY A 16 -2.17 -21.68 1.44
CA GLY A 16 -1.27 -22.19 2.47
C GLY A 16 -0.06 -21.28 2.74
N TYR A 17 -0.20 -19.97 2.47
CA TYR A 17 0.86 -19.03 2.83
C TYR A 17 0.97 -18.86 4.34
N GLU A 18 2.20 -18.74 4.83
CA GLU A 18 2.47 -18.64 6.25
C GLU A 18 2.48 -17.19 6.73
N HIS A 19 1.71 -16.91 7.78
CA HIS A 19 1.73 -15.61 8.45
C HIS A 19 2.49 -15.72 9.76
N SER A 20 3.58 -14.96 9.92
CA SER A 20 4.47 -15.05 11.07
C SER A 20 3.75 -14.89 12.41
N ILE A 21 2.79 -13.95 12.51
CA ILE A 21 2.01 -13.72 13.73
C ILE A 21 1.01 -14.86 13.99
N ALA A 22 0.40 -15.42 12.94
CA ALA A 22 -0.51 -16.55 13.10
C ALA A 22 0.25 -17.80 13.59
N ASN A 23 1.43 -18.04 13.01
CA ASN A 23 2.30 -19.16 13.39
C ASN A 23 2.79 -19.05 14.84
N MET A 24 3.00 -17.83 15.36
CA MET A 24 3.32 -17.63 16.78
C MET A 24 2.22 -18.19 17.68
N PHE A 25 0.94 -18.03 17.34
CA PHE A 25 -0.16 -18.55 18.17
C PHE A 25 -0.41 -20.04 17.94
N THR A 26 -0.52 -20.46 16.67
CA THR A 26 -0.86 -21.83 16.29
C THR A 26 0.21 -22.83 16.72
N VAL A 27 1.50 -22.50 16.53
CA VAL A 27 2.59 -23.42 16.90
C VAL A 27 2.75 -23.51 18.42
N GLN A 28 2.60 -22.40 19.15
CA GLN A 28 2.62 -22.43 20.62
C GLN A 28 1.48 -23.30 21.18
N MET A 29 0.28 -23.18 20.61
CA MET A 29 -0.85 -24.03 20.98
C MET A 29 -0.58 -25.51 20.65
N GLY A 30 0.04 -25.81 19.51
CA GLY A 30 0.45 -27.17 19.16
C GLY A 30 1.45 -27.77 20.15
N MET A 31 2.44 -26.99 20.59
CA MET A 31 3.40 -27.42 21.61
C MET A 31 2.72 -27.70 22.96
N MET A 32 1.74 -26.87 23.36
CA MET A 32 0.96 -27.08 24.58
C MET A 32 0.09 -28.35 24.52
N LEU A 33 -0.37 -28.74 23.33
CA LEU A 33 -1.15 -29.95 23.10
C LEU A 33 -0.27 -31.21 22.91
N GLY A 34 1.04 -31.10 23.09
CA GLY A 34 1.98 -32.23 23.08
C GLY A 34 2.68 -32.48 21.74
N ALA A 35 2.74 -31.51 20.84
CA ALA A 35 3.55 -31.64 19.63
C ALA A 35 5.05 -31.71 19.97
N ASP A 36 5.75 -32.72 19.43
CA ASP A 36 7.19 -32.89 19.59
C ASP A 36 7.97 -31.91 18.68
N LEU A 37 7.94 -30.62 19.07
CA LEU A 37 8.61 -29.56 18.36
C LEU A 37 9.46 -28.73 19.32
N SER A 38 10.78 -28.83 19.17
CA SER A 38 11.71 -27.98 19.90
C SER A 38 11.57 -26.51 19.48
N VAL A 39 11.55 -25.61 20.46
CA VAL A 39 11.48 -24.15 20.27
C VAL A 39 12.59 -23.65 19.33
N GLY A 40 13.81 -24.17 19.46
CA GLY A 40 14.93 -23.79 18.60
C GLY A 40 14.71 -24.18 17.14
N LYS A 41 14.13 -25.37 16.89
CA LYS A 41 13.82 -25.86 15.55
C LYS A 41 12.69 -25.03 14.90
N TYR A 42 11.69 -24.65 15.69
CA TYR A 42 10.61 -23.76 15.26
C TYR A 42 11.13 -22.38 14.83
N ILE A 43 11.98 -21.75 15.65
CA ILE A 43 12.50 -20.40 15.34
C ILE A 43 13.30 -20.42 14.03
N LEU A 44 14.20 -21.39 13.88
CA LEU A 44 15.12 -21.46 12.74
C LEU A 44 14.44 -21.90 11.44
N ARG A 45 13.49 -22.85 11.50
CA ARG A 45 12.88 -23.42 10.28
C ARG A 45 11.56 -22.80 9.88
N THR A 46 10.87 -22.11 10.79
CA THR A 46 9.55 -21.54 10.52
C THR A 46 9.58 -20.03 10.75
N LEU A 47 9.98 -19.56 11.93
CA LEU A 47 9.77 -18.16 12.27
C LEU A 47 10.64 -17.18 11.45
N ILE A 48 11.95 -17.44 11.35
CA ILE A 48 12.89 -16.60 10.59
C ILE A 48 12.53 -16.57 9.09
N PRO A 49 12.40 -17.72 8.39
CA PRO A 49 12.12 -17.70 6.96
C PRO A 49 10.76 -17.08 6.63
N VAL A 50 9.72 -17.34 7.43
CA VAL A 50 8.38 -16.74 7.22
C VAL A 50 8.41 -15.23 7.47
N THR A 51 9.11 -14.77 8.49
CA THR A 51 9.21 -13.33 8.77
C THR A 51 9.96 -12.60 7.66
N LEU A 52 11.06 -13.17 7.18
CA LEU A 52 11.80 -12.62 6.03
C LEU A 52 10.94 -12.62 4.76
N GLY A 53 10.24 -13.72 4.48
CA GLY A 53 9.31 -13.82 3.37
C GLY A 53 8.20 -12.75 3.43
N ASN A 54 7.64 -12.49 4.63
CA ASN A 54 6.61 -11.48 4.82
C ASN A 54 7.13 -10.05 4.67
N ILE A 55 8.36 -9.77 5.13
CA ILE A 55 9.00 -8.46 4.94
C ILE A 55 9.30 -8.22 3.46
N VAL A 56 9.82 -9.23 2.75
CA VAL A 56 10.06 -9.12 1.31
C VAL A 56 8.73 -8.99 0.56
N GLY A 57 7.73 -9.82 0.87
CA GLY A 57 6.41 -9.79 0.24
C GLY A 57 5.68 -8.46 0.43
N GLY A 58 5.59 -7.96 1.67
CA GLY A 58 4.90 -6.69 1.97
C GLY A 58 5.76 -5.46 1.66
N GLY A 59 7.00 -5.45 2.15
CA GLY A 59 7.89 -4.30 2.04
C GLY A 59 8.41 -4.07 0.63
N PHE A 60 8.85 -5.13 -0.06
CA PHE A 60 9.32 -5.00 -1.44
C PHE A 60 8.13 -4.89 -2.39
N PHE A 61 7.26 -5.89 -2.53
CA PHE A 61 6.25 -5.83 -3.59
C PHE A 61 5.20 -4.72 -3.39
N VAL A 62 4.72 -4.47 -2.16
CA VAL A 62 3.72 -3.41 -1.95
C VAL A 62 4.41 -2.07 -1.76
N GLY A 63 5.39 -1.98 -0.87
CA GLY A 63 6.09 -0.73 -0.57
C GLY A 63 6.86 -0.14 -1.76
N PHE A 64 7.65 -0.97 -2.47
CA PHE A 64 8.41 -0.51 -3.65
C PHE A 64 7.47 -0.13 -4.79
N THR A 65 6.41 -0.91 -5.06
CA THR A 65 5.48 -0.60 -6.15
C THR A 65 4.77 0.72 -5.90
N TYR A 66 4.31 0.97 -4.66
CA TYR A 66 3.72 2.26 -4.31
C TYR A 66 4.74 3.41 -4.43
N TRP A 67 5.98 3.22 -3.99
CA TRP A 67 7.04 4.22 -4.13
C TRP A 67 7.36 4.54 -5.60
N TYR A 68 7.51 3.51 -6.43
CA TYR A 68 7.77 3.66 -7.87
C TYR A 68 6.64 4.43 -8.57
N LEU A 69 5.38 4.07 -8.31
CA LEU A 69 4.22 4.77 -8.86
C LEU A 69 4.13 6.21 -8.38
N TYR A 70 4.49 6.49 -7.13
CA TYR A 70 4.47 7.84 -6.58
C TYR A 70 5.61 8.72 -7.15
N LEU A 71 6.77 8.12 -7.44
CA LEU A 71 7.85 8.79 -8.17
C LEU A 71 7.48 9.08 -9.62
N ALA A 72 6.80 8.14 -10.30
CA ALA A 72 6.25 8.38 -11.64
C ALA A 72 5.27 9.56 -11.64
N LYS A 73 4.52 9.76 -10.54
CA LYS A 73 3.57 10.87 -10.41
C LYS A 73 4.22 12.24 -10.17
N LYS A 74 5.49 12.31 -9.77
CA LYS A 74 6.22 13.60 -9.67
C LYS A 74 6.64 14.16 -11.04
N VAL A 75 6.46 13.42 -12.13
CA VAL A 75 6.92 13.80 -13.49
C VAL A 75 5.87 14.59 -14.29
N ASP A 76 4.63 14.73 -13.80
CA ASP A 76 3.57 15.50 -14.49
C ASP A 76 3.29 16.89 -13.89
N THR A 77 4.13 17.38 -12.97
CA THR A 77 4.01 18.76 -12.44
C THR A 77 4.54 19.81 -13.42
N ASP A 78 5.28 19.39 -14.45
CA ASP A 78 5.76 20.24 -15.55
C ASP A 78 4.95 20.01 -16.84
N ALA A 79 3.82 19.30 -16.75
CA ALA A 79 2.84 19.25 -17.83
C ALA A 79 2.42 20.69 -18.11
N LYS A 80 2.86 21.19 -19.27
CA LYS A 80 2.49 22.50 -19.83
C LYS A 80 1.03 22.77 -19.47
N ILE A 81 0.74 23.94 -18.92
CA ILE A 81 -0.65 24.32 -18.65
C ILE A 81 -1.35 24.39 -20.00
N ASP A 82 -1.91 23.26 -20.41
CA ASP A 82 -2.73 23.14 -21.59
C ASP A 82 -3.98 23.94 -21.26
N PHE A 83 -4.15 25.08 -21.92
CA PHE A 83 -5.26 26.00 -21.65
C PHE A 83 -6.65 25.39 -21.92
N GLU A 84 -6.70 24.23 -22.57
CA GLU A 84 -7.91 23.41 -22.74
C GLU A 84 -8.23 22.48 -21.56
N SER A 85 -7.25 22.19 -20.70
CA SER A 85 -7.45 21.38 -19.49
C SER A 85 -8.42 22.09 -18.51
N PRO A 86 -9.14 21.34 -17.66
CA PRO A 86 -10.08 21.91 -16.68
C PRO A 86 -9.44 23.00 -15.79
N VAL A 87 -8.15 22.86 -15.48
CA VAL A 87 -7.37 23.82 -14.67
C VAL A 87 -7.05 25.09 -15.46
N GLY A 88 -6.66 24.97 -16.74
CA GLY A 88 -6.39 26.11 -17.63
C GLY A 88 -7.61 26.98 -17.91
N LYS A 89 -8.79 26.35 -18.08
CA LYS A 89 -10.08 27.06 -18.21
C LYS A 89 -10.43 27.83 -16.93
N GLY A 90 -10.19 27.24 -15.75
CA GLY A 90 -10.38 27.92 -14.47
C GLY A 90 -9.54 29.20 -14.33
N TYR A 91 -8.29 29.16 -14.77
CA TYR A 91 -7.39 30.31 -14.72
C TYR A 91 -7.83 31.49 -15.61
N GLN A 92 -8.37 31.22 -16.81
CA GLN A 92 -8.89 32.28 -17.69
C GLN A 92 -10.10 32.98 -17.08
N ILE A 93 -10.98 32.23 -16.42
CA ILE A 93 -12.17 32.77 -15.77
C ILE A 93 -11.78 33.71 -14.62
N VAL A 94 -10.82 33.30 -13.78
CA VAL A 94 -10.33 34.15 -12.67
C VAL A 94 -9.70 35.44 -13.19
N LYS A 95 -8.83 35.35 -14.21
CA LYS A 95 -8.23 36.56 -14.83
C LYS A 95 -9.26 37.47 -15.49
N GLN A 96 -10.32 36.92 -16.05
CA GLN A 96 -11.39 37.70 -16.64
C GLN A 96 -12.21 38.42 -15.55
N HIS A 97 -12.51 37.76 -14.44
CA HIS A 97 -13.17 38.37 -13.29
C HIS A 97 -12.32 39.47 -12.64
N GLU A 98 -11.00 39.31 -12.55
CA GLU A 98 -10.10 40.31 -12.01
C GLU A 98 -10.06 41.59 -12.86
N LYS A 99 -10.02 41.44 -14.20
CA LYS A 99 -10.13 42.59 -15.12
C LYS A 99 -11.48 43.30 -15.02
N ILE A 100 -12.57 42.55 -14.84
CA ILE A 100 -13.91 43.14 -14.67
C ILE A 100 -14.00 43.90 -13.35
N GLN A 101 -13.42 43.38 -12.27
CA GLN A 101 -13.39 44.07 -10.98
C GLN A 101 -12.57 45.37 -11.04
N GLN A 102 -11.42 45.36 -11.73
CA GLN A 102 -10.60 46.56 -11.92
C GLN A 102 -11.32 47.61 -12.77
N ALA A 103 -12.05 47.20 -13.81
CA ALA A 103 -12.84 48.11 -14.65
C ALA A 103 -14.09 48.68 -13.94
N GLN A 104 -14.59 48.03 -12.89
CA GLN A 104 -15.69 48.54 -12.07
C GLN A 104 -15.24 49.51 -10.96
N GLN A 105 -13.93 49.61 -10.71
CA GLN A 105 -13.34 50.49 -9.71
C GLN A 105 -12.75 51.79 -10.29
N SER A 106 -12.80 51.97 -11.63
CA SER A 106 -12.46 53.21 -12.36
C SER A 106 -13.71 53.92 -12.85
#